data_AF-A0AAQ3XBI5-F1
#
_entry.id   AF-A0AAQ3XBI5-F1
#
_cell.length_a   1.000
_cell.length_b   1.000
_cell.length_c   1.000
_cell.angle_alpha   90.00
_cell.angle_beta   90.00
_cell.angle_gamma   90.00
#
_symmetry.space_group_name_H-M   'P 1'
#
loop_
_entity.id
_entity.type
_entity.pdbx_description
1 polymer ?
#
loop_
_entity_poly.entity_id
_entity_poly.type
_entity_poly.pdbx_seq_one_letter_code
_entity_poly.pdbx_strand_id
1 'polypeptide(L)'
;MQQMDVKSAFLNGYIEEEVYVRQPPSFERAKFPDRVYKLRKALYGLKQAPRSWYARLKSFLLKSRFVMGSVGKTLILLSRGGDTLIIHVDDITFGGSSHALVSSFAKQMSREFEISLMGELQFFLELLKGTFVHQAKYTKDILNKFDMGDSKPMTTPMSTNTTLDADEDGEAVDQMEF
;
A
#
# COMPACT_ATOMS: atom_id res chain seq x y z
N MET A 1 -5.47 -1.17 15.39
CA MET A 1 -4.52 -0.89 14.28
C MET A 1 -5.12 0.18 13.40
N GLN A 2 -4.30 0.98 12.74
CA GLN A 2 -4.70 2.06 11.84
C GLN A 2 -3.90 1.96 10.54
N GLN A 3 -4.47 2.48 9.45
CA GLN A 3 -3.81 2.58 8.14
C GLN A 3 -3.78 4.02 7.67
N MET A 4 -2.71 4.33 6.93
CA MET A 4 -2.50 5.65 6.34
C MET A 4 -2.17 5.50 4.86
N ASP A 5 -2.77 6.35 4.03
CA ASP A 5 -2.42 6.48 2.62
C ASP A 5 -1.56 7.75 2.42
N VAL A 6 -0.45 7.62 1.69
CA VAL A 6 0.44 8.75 1.37
C VAL A 6 0.12 9.22 -0.03
N LYS A 7 -0.37 10.47 -0.12
CA LYS A 7 -0.63 11.08 -1.42
C LYS A 7 0.66 11.25 -2.20
N SER A 8 0.60 10.84 -3.46
CA SER A 8 1.72 10.92 -4.40
C SER A 8 3.02 10.36 -3.80
N ALA A 9 2.96 9.20 -3.13
CA ALA A 9 4.08 8.57 -2.43
C ALA A 9 5.42 8.61 -3.20
N PHE A 10 5.39 8.34 -4.51
CA PHE A 10 6.60 8.38 -5.34
C PHE A 10 7.21 9.78 -5.45
N LEU A 11 6.40 10.84 -5.52
CA LEU A 11 6.88 12.22 -5.53
C LEU A 11 7.55 12.64 -4.21
N ASN A 12 7.49 11.82 -3.16
CA ASN A 12 8.26 12.04 -1.93
C ASN A 12 9.65 11.38 -1.98
N GLY A 13 9.88 10.43 -2.89
CA GLY A 13 11.18 9.79 -3.09
C GLY A 13 12.15 10.68 -3.86
N TYR A 14 13.41 10.71 -3.42
CA TYR A 14 14.50 11.38 -4.17
C TYR A 14 15.18 10.37 -5.09
N ILE A 15 15.51 10.82 -6.31
CA ILE A 15 16.27 10.00 -7.26
C ILE A 15 17.74 10.37 -7.10
N GLU A 16 18.60 9.37 -6.94
CA GLU A 16 20.06 9.56 -6.92
C GLU A 16 20.64 9.56 -8.33
N GLU A 17 20.05 8.78 -9.24
CA GLU A 17 20.44 8.74 -10.65
C GLU A 17 20.05 10.01 -11.43
N GLU A 18 20.83 10.32 -12.47
CA GLU A 18 20.50 11.39 -13.40
C GLU A 18 19.44 10.93 -14.40
N VAL A 19 18.19 11.34 -14.16
CA VAL A 19 17.08 11.06 -15.05
C VAL A 19 16.59 12.35 -15.68
N TYR A 20 16.48 12.34 -17.01
CA TYR A 20 15.96 13.43 -17.81
C TYR A 20 14.66 13.00 -18.47
N VAL A 21 13.71 13.93 -18.55
CA VAL A 21 12.44 13.73 -19.26
C VAL A 21 12.26 14.82 -20.30
N ARG A 22 11.61 14.46 -21.41
CA ARG A 22 11.16 15.44 -22.40
C ARG A 22 10.23 16.44 -21.73
N GLN A 23 10.15 17.64 -22.28
CA GLN A 23 9.16 18.63 -21.86
C GLN A 23 7.76 18.03 -21.95
N PRO A 24 6.98 18.01 -20.85
CA PRO A 24 5.62 17.53 -20.91
C PRO A 24 4.79 18.43 -21.82
N PRO A 25 3.75 17.88 -22.47
CA PRO A 25 2.76 18.68 -23.17
C PRO A 25 2.25 19.81 -22.28
N SER A 26 2.10 21.01 -22.84
CA SER A 26 1.70 22.23 -22.11
C SER A 26 2.74 22.87 -21.18
N PHE A 27 3.93 22.29 -21.03
CA PHE A 27 5.08 22.86 -20.29
C PHE A 27 6.30 23.13 -21.17
N GLU A 28 6.10 23.07 -22.49
CA GLU A 28 7.13 23.31 -23.48
C GLU A 28 7.51 24.80 -23.55
N ARG A 29 8.81 25.08 -23.53
CA ARG A 29 9.33 26.45 -23.64
C ARG A 29 9.64 26.74 -25.10
N ALA A 30 8.86 27.62 -25.73
CA ALA A 30 9.07 28.03 -27.12
C ALA A 30 10.50 28.57 -27.41
N LYS A 31 11.14 29.20 -26.42
CA LYS A 31 12.53 29.70 -26.53
C LYS A 31 13.58 28.59 -26.49
N PHE A 32 13.24 27.41 -25.99
CA PHE A 32 14.16 26.29 -25.79
C PHE A 32 13.45 24.95 -26.07
N PRO A 33 13.09 24.66 -27.33
CA PRO A 33 12.31 23.46 -27.68
C PRO A 33 13.08 22.16 -27.40
N ASP A 34 14.40 22.15 -27.58
CA ASP A 34 15.23 20.94 -27.44
C ASP A 34 15.71 20.66 -26.01
N ARG A 35 15.28 21.46 -25.02
CA ARG A 35 15.66 21.23 -23.62
C ARG A 35 14.86 20.07 -23.02
N VAL A 36 15.48 19.44 -22.03
CA VAL A 36 14.89 18.39 -21.20
C VAL A 36 14.86 18.84 -19.74
N TYR A 37 13.94 18.28 -18.95
CA TYR A 37 13.89 18.51 -17.52
C TYR A 37 14.64 17.42 -16.78
N LYS A 38 15.53 17.81 -15.84
CA LYS A 38 16.16 16.88 -14.91
C LYS A 38 15.22 16.61 -13.74
N LEU A 39 14.90 15.35 -13.50
CA LEU A 39 14.09 14.97 -12.35
C LEU A 39 14.93 15.02 -11.07
N ARG A 40 14.38 15.65 -10.02
CA ARG A 40 14.93 15.64 -8.67
C ARG A 40 14.21 14.66 -7.73
N LYS A 41 12.97 14.30 -8.08
CA LYS A 41 12.11 13.40 -7.32
C LYS A 41 11.56 12.30 -8.22
N ALA A 42 11.25 11.17 -7.63
CA ALA A 42 10.71 10.01 -8.33
C ALA A 42 9.33 10.31 -8.90
N LEU A 43 9.17 10.10 -10.20
CA LEU A 43 7.88 10.18 -10.89
C LEU A 43 7.27 8.77 -11.00
N TYR A 44 5.95 8.69 -11.06
CA TYR A 44 5.26 7.46 -11.42
C TYR A 44 5.76 6.92 -12.77
N GLY A 45 5.83 5.60 -12.90
CA GLY A 45 6.33 4.92 -14.10
C GLY A 45 7.86 4.73 -14.14
N LEU A 46 8.61 5.37 -13.25
CA LEU A 46 10.04 5.10 -13.10
C LEU A 46 10.26 3.79 -12.34
N LYS A 47 11.14 2.92 -12.86
CA LYS A 47 11.50 1.64 -12.21
C LYS A 47 12.03 1.82 -10.78
N GLN A 48 12.71 2.93 -10.52
CA GLN A 48 13.30 3.26 -9.23
C GLN A 48 12.36 4.00 -8.28
N ALA A 49 11.16 4.42 -8.72
CA ALA A 49 10.25 5.20 -7.88
C ALA A 49 9.83 4.46 -6.59
N PRO A 50 9.46 3.17 -6.62
CA PRO A 50 9.11 2.43 -5.41
C PRO A 50 10.28 2.35 -4.41
N ARG A 51 11.50 2.08 -4.92
CA ARG A 51 12.72 2.00 -4.09
C ARG A 51 13.05 3.36 -3.45
N SER A 52 12.94 4.43 -4.22
CA SER A 52 13.23 5.80 -3.77
C SER A 52 12.26 6.26 -2.68
N TRP A 53 10.98 5.92 -2.83
CA TRP A 53 9.96 6.14 -1.81
C TRP A 53 10.27 5.36 -0.52
N TYR A 54 10.50 4.05 -0.64
CA TYR A 54 10.83 3.22 0.52
C TYR A 54 12.09 3.72 1.26
N ALA A 55 13.13 4.11 0.53
CA ALA A 55 14.35 4.68 1.10
C ALA A 55 14.08 5.98 1.88
N ARG A 56 13.22 6.87 1.34
CA ARG A 56 12.81 8.11 2.04
C ARG A 56 12.04 7.79 3.32
N LEU A 57 11.04 6.92 3.24
CA LEU A 57 10.21 6.54 4.38
C LEU A 57 11.06 5.89 5.48
N LYS A 58 11.90 4.92 5.11
CA LYS A 58 12.81 4.25 6.05
C LYS A 58 13.75 5.24 6.73
N SER A 59 14.36 6.15 5.96
CA SER A 59 15.26 7.17 6.51
C SER A 59 14.55 8.10 7.50
N PHE A 60 13.31 8.46 7.23
CA PHE A 60 12.48 9.23 8.16
C PHE A 60 12.23 8.47 9.46
N LEU A 61 11.79 7.20 9.38
CA LEU A 61 11.50 6.38 10.56
C LEU A 61 12.74 6.16 11.44
N LEU A 62 13.90 5.88 10.83
CA LEU A 62 15.17 5.73 11.56
C LEU A 62 15.57 7.02 12.29
N LYS A 63 15.38 8.19 11.66
CA LYS A 63 15.62 9.50 12.31
C LYS A 63 14.67 9.75 13.49
N SER A 64 13.46 9.21 13.40
CA SER A 64 12.45 9.25 14.47
C SER A 64 12.68 8.18 15.56
N ARG A 65 13.89 7.60 15.64
CA ARG A 65 14.33 6.60 16.64
C ARG A 65 13.63 5.23 16.55
N PHE A 66 13.05 4.92 15.40
CA PHE A 66 12.57 3.57 15.15
C PHE A 66 13.72 2.62 14.84
N VAL A 67 13.50 1.34 15.10
CA VAL A 67 14.45 0.25 14.85
C VAL A 67 13.83 -0.73 13.85
N MET A 68 14.61 -1.16 12.87
CA MET A 68 14.17 -2.18 11.93
C MET A 68 14.02 -3.53 12.66
N GLY A 69 12.97 -4.29 12.35
CA GLY A 69 12.81 -5.65 12.84
C GLY A 69 13.96 -6.55 12.37
N SER A 70 14.36 -7.52 13.21
CA SER A 70 15.48 -8.43 12.91
C SER A 70 15.14 -9.49 11.86
N VAL A 71 13.88 -9.92 11.79
CA VAL A 71 13.43 -11.08 10.97
C VAL A 71 12.86 -10.67 9.62
N GLY A 72 12.56 -9.38 9.40
CA GLY A 72 12.01 -8.89 8.14
C GLY A 72 12.21 -7.38 7.97
N LYS A 73 12.60 -6.95 6.76
CA LYS A 73 12.85 -5.53 6.44
C LYS A 73 11.56 -4.71 6.27
N THR A 74 10.39 -5.32 6.42
CA THR A 74 9.07 -4.70 6.27
C THR A 74 8.45 -4.24 7.59
N LEU A 75 8.94 -4.76 8.73
CA LEU A 75 8.47 -4.37 10.06
C LEU A 75 9.46 -3.43 10.74
N ILE A 76 8.92 -2.36 11.32
CA ILE A 76 9.68 -1.34 12.04
C ILE A 76 9.04 -1.13 13.41
N LEU A 77 9.86 -1.14 14.46
CA LEU A 77 9.42 -1.04 15.85
C LEU A 77 9.92 0.25 16.51
N LEU A 78 9.11 0.79 17.41
CA LEU A 78 9.52 1.83 18.35
C LEU A 78 9.17 1.37 19.75
N SER A 79 10.16 1.31 20.65
CA SER A 79 9.92 1.09 22.07
C SER A 79 10.22 2.35 22.86
N ARG A 80 9.27 2.79 23.69
CA ARG A 80 9.40 3.99 24.52
C ARG A 80 8.75 3.76 25.88
N GLY A 81 9.57 3.64 26.92
CA GLY A 81 9.07 3.55 28.31
C GLY A 81 8.15 2.36 28.58
N GLY A 82 8.39 1.23 27.92
CA GLY A 82 7.54 0.03 28.01
C GLY A 82 6.45 -0.06 26.94
N ASP A 83 6.09 1.07 26.31
CA ASP A 83 5.18 1.06 25.18
C ASP A 83 5.88 0.66 23.88
N THR A 84 5.16 -0.04 23.01
CA THR A 84 5.66 -0.49 21.70
C THR A 84 4.73 -0.03 20.58
N LEU A 85 5.31 0.50 19.49
CA LEU A 85 4.66 0.68 18.18
C LEU A 85 5.25 -0.31 17.19
N ILE A 86 4.40 -0.85 16.33
CA ILE A 86 4.79 -1.68 15.20
C ILE A 86 4.20 -1.04 13.95
N ILE A 87 5.01 -0.94 12.90
CA ILE A 87 4.64 -0.43 11.58
C ILE A 87 5.00 -1.47 10.54
N HIS A 88 4.06 -1.76 9.65
CA HIS A 88 4.26 -2.45 8.39
C HIS A 88 4.37 -1.41 7.27
N VAL A 89 5.48 -1.43 6.52
CA VAL A 89 5.86 -0.34 5.61
C VAL A 89 5.21 -0.38 4.23
N ASP A 90 4.72 -1.53 3.78
CA ASP A 90 4.19 -1.66 2.41
C ASP A 90 2.83 -0.98 2.24
N ASP A 91 1.98 -1.12 3.26
CA ASP A 91 0.62 -0.59 3.34
C ASP A 91 0.47 0.51 4.41
N ILE A 92 1.58 0.86 5.08
CA ILE A 92 1.66 1.85 6.17
C ILE A 92 0.61 1.55 7.24
N THR A 93 0.48 0.27 7.58
CA THR A 93 -0.36 -0.22 8.67
C THR A 93 0.42 -0.18 9.98
N PHE A 94 -0.16 0.35 11.04
CA PHE A 94 0.53 0.48 12.32
C PHE A 94 -0.39 0.30 13.51
N GLY A 95 0.21 -0.08 14.64
CA GLY A 95 -0.49 -0.28 15.90
C GLY A 95 0.49 -0.33 17.05
N GLY A 96 0.02 0.01 18.24
CA GLY A 96 0.86 0.01 19.43
C GLY A 96 0.08 -0.21 20.70
N SER A 97 0.82 -0.43 21.79
CA SER A 97 0.26 -0.66 23.13
C SER A 97 -0.44 0.57 23.72
N SER A 98 -0.10 1.76 23.24
CA SER A 98 -0.60 3.03 23.76
C SER A 98 -1.22 3.89 22.67
N HIS A 99 -2.46 4.32 22.90
CA HIS A 99 -3.18 5.20 21.98
C HIS A 99 -2.47 6.55 21.80
N ALA A 100 -1.84 7.07 22.86
CA ALA A 100 -1.06 8.31 22.79
C ALA A 100 0.13 8.17 21.83
N LEU A 101 0.77 6.99 21.82
CA LEU A 101 1.92 6.70 20.99
C LEU A 101 1.52 6.54 19.51
N VAL A 102 0.41 5.85 19.25
CA VAL A 102 -0.22 5.73 17.91
C VAL A 102 -0.60 7.11 17.37
N SER A 103 -1.30 7.93 18.16
CA SER A 103 -1.72 9.29 17.76
C SER A 103 -0.51 10.22 17.52
N SER A 104 0.53 10.11 18.35
CA SER A 104 1.77 10.88 18.16
C SER A 104 2.47 10.52 16.85
N PHE A 105 2.54 9.23 16.53
CA PHE A 105 3.11 8.77 15.26
C PHE A 105 2.30 9.26 14.06
N ALA A 106 0.98 9.13 14.10
CA ALA A 106 0.12 9.62 13.02
C ALA A 106 0.34 11.12 12.75
N LYS A 107 0.43 11.93 13.82
CA LYS A 107 0.75 13.37 13.70
C LYS A 107 2.15 13.65 13.14
N GLN A 108 3.14 12.83 13.47
CA GLN A 108 4.50 12.98 12.91
C GLN A 108 4.51 12.69 11.42
N MET A 109 3.86 11.61 10.99
CA MET A 109 3.69 11.29 9.57
C MET A 109 2.93 12.39 8.83
N SER A 110 1.87 12.97 9.42
CA SER A 110 1.09 14.09 8.81
C SER A 110 1.89 15.37 8.63
N ARG A 111 2.94 15.56 9.42
CA ARG A 111 3.80 16.75 9.32
C ARG A 111 4.85 16.59 8.24
N GLU A 112 5.33 15.37 8.03
CA GLU A 112 6.38 15.08 7.06
C GLU A 112 5.83 14.81 5.66
N PHE A 113 4.69 14.10 5.57
CA PHE A 113 4.09 13.66 4.32
C PHE A 113 2.65 14.15 4.23
N GLU A 114 2.20 14.42 3.00
CA GLU A 114 0.77 14.63 2.76
C GLU A 114 0.07 13.27 2.80
N ILE A 115 -0.76 13.06 3.80
CA ILE A 115 -1.36 11.76 4.09
C ILE A 115 -2.84 11.87 4.47
N SER A 116 -3.57 10.81 4.15
CA SER A 116 -4.95 10.61 4.52
C SER A 116 -5.04 9.42 5.48
N LEU A 117 -5.62 9.61 6.66
CA LEU A 117 -5.94 8.49 7.56
C LEU A 117 -7.09 7.70 6.94
N MET A 118 -6.87 6.39 6.71
CA MET A 118 -7.87 5.49 6.15
C MET A 118 -8.81 4.91 7.22
N GLY A 119 -8.62 5.32 8.49
CA GLY A 119 -9.42 4.87 9.63
C GLY A 119 -8.76 3.73 10.43
N GLU A 120 -9.51 3.15 11.36
CA GLU A 120 -9.11 1.91 12.02
C GLU A 120 -9.22 0.75 11.01
N LEU A 121 -8.20 -0.09 10.94
CA LEU A 121 -8.31 -1.33 10.15
C LEU A 121 -9.43 -2.18 10.75
N GLN A 122 -10.53 -2.27 10.03
CA GLN A 122 -11.58 -3.24 10.34
C GLN A 122 -11.19 -4.65 9.86
N PHE A 123 -10.33 -4.74 8.84
CA PHE A 123 -9.91 -6.00 8.22
C PHE A 123 -8.44 -5.95 7.82
N PHE A 124 -7.55 -6.48 8.67
CA PHE A 124 -6.20 -6.86 8.26
C PHE A 124 -6.19 -8.38 8.12
N LEU A 125 -6.18 -8.88 6.88
CA LEU A 125 -6.05 -10.32 6.61
C LEU A 125 -7.03 -11.21 7.42
N GLU A 126 -8.31 -10.80 7.57
CA GLU A 126 -9.29 -11.28 8.59
C GLU A 126 -8.71 -12.25 9.64
N LEU A 127 -7.75 -11.74 10.42
CA LEU A 127 -7.03 -12.57 11.37
C LEU A 127 -7.92 -12.81 12.59
N LEU A 128 -8.66 -13.92 12.57
CA LEU A 128 -9.37 -14.40 13.75
C LEU A 128 -8.35 -14.93 14.74
N LYS A 129 -8.18 -14.21 15.86
CA LYS A 129 -7.37 -14.63 17.02
C LYS A 129 -5.92 -14.99 16.66
N GLY A 130 -5.29 -14.20 15.79
CA GLY A 130 -3.83 -14.23 15.59
C GLY A 130 -3.25 -15.46 14.89
N THR A 131 -4.07 -16.46 14.53
CA THR A 131 -3.58 -17.72 13.95
C THR A 131 -4.38 -18.17 12.72
N PHE A 132 -5.62 -17.69 12.57
CA PHE A 132 -6.48 -18.06 11.44
C PHE A 132 -6.67 -16.86 10.53
N VAL A 133 -6.16 -16.98 9.30
CA VAL A 133 -6.52 -16.09 8.20
C VAL A 133 -7.84 -16.58 7.64
N HIS A 134 -8.87 -15.75 7.73
CA HIS A 134 -10.15 -15.99 7.10
C HIS A 134 -10.33 -14.95 5.98
N GLN A 135 -11.08 -15.28 4.94
CA GLN A 135 -11.40 -14.34 3.84
C GLN A 135 -12.89 -14.39 3.51
N ALA A 136 -13.76 -14.80 4.45
CA ALA A 136 -15.15 -15.03 4.09
C ALA A 136 -15.92 -13.76 3.76
N LYS A 137 -15.47 -12.58 4.18
CA LYS A 137 -16.05 -11.34 3.67
C LYS A 137 -15.72 -11.19 2.19
N TYR A 138 -14.45 -11.37 1.81
CA TYR A 138 -14.05 -11.36 0.41
C TYR A 138 -14.79 -12.42 -0.42
N THR A 139 -14.94 -13.64 0.11
CA THR A 139 -15.74 -14.70 -0.54
C THR A 139 -17.21 -14.30 -0.69
N LYS A 140 -17.83 -13.71 0.34
CA LYS A 140 -19.21 -13.22 0.27
C LYS A 140 -19.37 -12.06 -0.69
N ASP A 141 -18.41 -11.14 -0.74
CA ASP A 141 -18.43 -10.00 -1.65
C ASP A 141 -18.32 -10.47 -3.10
N ILE A 142 -17.49 -11.49 -3.39
CA ILE A 142 -17.47 -12.16 -4.69
C ILE A 142 -18.81 -12.83 -4.99
N LEU A 143 -19.34 -13.63 -4.05
CA LEU A 143 -20.62 -14.32 -4.26
C LEU A 143 -21.74 -13.32 -4.53
N ASN A 144 -21.81 -12.21 -3.81
CA ASN A 144 -22.78 -11.16 -4.06
C ASN A 144 -22.56 -10.46 -5.41
N LYS A 145 -21.31 -10.22 -5.82
CA LYS A 145 -20.98 -9.60 -7.12
C LYS A 145 -21.49 -10.41 -8.31
N PHE A 146 -21.46 -11.74 -8.21
CA PHE A 146 -21.91 -12.65 -9.25
C PHE A 146 -23.32 -13.21 -9.01
N ASP A 147 -24.10 -12.61 -8.10
CA ASP A 147 -25.45 -13.06 -7.70
C ASP A 147 -25.52 -14.53 -7.25
N MET A 148 -24.42 -15.03 -6.69
CA MET A 148 -24.21 -16.38 -6.20
C MET A 148 -24.45 -16.49 -4.69
N GLY A 149 -25.14 -15.53 -4.06
CA GLY A 149 -25.37 -15.48 -2.60
C GLY A 149 -26.05 -16.73 -2.02
N ASP A 150 -26.91 -17.38 -2.81
CA ASP A 150 -27.64 -18.60 -2.45
C ASP A 150 -26.94 -19.90 -2.92
N SER A 151 -25.70 -19.80 -3.40
CA SER A 151 -24.94 -20.96 -3.88
C SER A 151 -24.70 -21.97 -2.75
N LYS A 152 -24.85 -23.25 -3.06
CA LYS A 152 -24.68 -24.32 -2.08
C LYS A 152 -23.25 -24.32 -1.54
N PRO A 153 -23.05 -24.23 -0.21
CA PRO A 153 -21.71 -24.27 0.36
C PRO A 153 -21.08 -25.64 0.09
N MET A 154 -19.89 -25.62 -0.50
CA MET A 154 -19.10 -26.83 -0.74
C MET A 154 -17.91 -26.84 0.22
N THR A 155 -17.77 -27.92 0.98
CA THR A 155 -16.72 -28.07 2.00
C THR A 155 -15.33 -28.31 1.41
N THR A 156 -15.26 -28.77 0.17
CA THR A 156 -14.02 -29.00 -0.57
C THR A 156 -13.78 -27.88 -1.58
N PRO A 157 -12.62 -27.21 -1.55
CA PRO A 157 -12.25 -26.29 -2.61
C PRO A 157 -12.14 -27.03 -3.94
N MET A 158 -12.37 -26.30 -5.03
CA MET A 158 -12.20 -26.82 -6.39
C MET A 158 -10.77 -27.35 -6.56
N SER A 159 -10.64 -28.49 -7.23
CA SER A 159 -9.33 -29.09 -7.54
C SER A 159 -8.49 -28.11 -8.37
N THR A 160 -7.19 -28.01 -8.09
CA THR A 160 -6.28 -27.15 -8.85
C THR A 160 -6.12 -27.56 -10.32
N ASN A 161 -6.58 -28.76 -10.68
CA ASN A 161 -6.54 -29.31 -12.03
C ASN A 161 -7.90 -29.26 -12.74
N THR A 162 -8.87 -28.51 -12.20
CA THR A 162 -10.15 -28.33 -12.88
C THR A 162 -9.94 -27.38 -14.06
N THR A 163 -10.05 -27.90 -15.27
CA THR A 163 -10.15 -27.12 -16.50
C THR A 163 -11.54 -26.47 -16.51
N LEU A 164 -11.57 -25.14 -16.54
CA LEU A 164 -12.81 -24.38 -16.72
C LEU A 164 -12.97 -24.12 -18.22
N ASP A 165 -14.12 -24.50 -18.76
CA ASP A 165 -14.52 -24.16 -20.12
C ASP A 165 -15.34 -22.87 -20.11
N ALA A 166 -15.42 -22.20 -21.26
CA ALA A 166 -16.22 -21.00 -21.40
C ALA A 166 -17.71 -21.32 -21.24
N ASP A 167 -18.40 -20.52 -20.42
CA ASP A 167 -19.85 -20.56 -20.35
C ASP A 167 -20.42 -19.81 -21.55
N GLU A 168 -20.85 -20.54 -22.59
CA GLU A 168 -21.37 -19.95 -23.84
C GLU A 168 -22.70 -19.20 -23.63
N ASP A 169 -23.40 -19.46 -22.52
CA ASP A 169 -24.66 -18.80 -22.14
C ASP A 169 -24.45 -17.68 -21.09
N GLY A 170 -23.22 -17.42 -20.66
CA GLY A 170 -22.90 -16.43 -19.64
C GLY A 170 -22.83 -15.00 -20.18
N GLU A 171 -23.26 -14.01 -19.39
CA GLU A 171 -23.05 -12.61 -19.75
C GLU A 171 -21.57 -12.21 -19.68
N ALA A 172 -21.09 -11.52 -20.71
CA ALA A 172 -19.72 -11.07 -20.81
C ALA A 172 -19.45 -9.97 -19.76
N VAL A 173 -18.57 -10.27 -18.81
CA VAL A 173 -18.12 -9.30 -17.79
C VAL A 173 -16.83 -8.62 -18.23
N ASP A 174 -16.85 -7.28 -18.27
CA ASP A 174 -15.65 -6.48 -18.59
C ASP A 174 -14.66 -6.51 -17.43
N GLN A 175 -13.44 -6.95 -17.69
CA GLN A 175 -12.35 -6.99 -16.71
C GLN A 175 -11.82 -5.59 -16.35
N MET A 176 -12.27 -4.52 -16.99
CA MET A 176 -11.84 -3.15 -16.72
C MET A 176 -12.85 -2.33 -15.91
N GLU A 177 -14.07 -2.84 -15.69
CA GLU A 177 -15.03 -2.27 -14.74
C GLU A 177 -14.75 -2.80 -13.32
N PHE A 178 -13.67 -2.29 -12.74
CA PHE A 178 -13.35 -2.42 -11.31
C PHE A 178 -13.70 -1.14 -10.56
#